data_AF-A0A9E9C9B8-F1
#
_entry.id   AF-A0A9E9C9B8-F1
#
_cell.length_a   1.000
_cell.length_b   1.000
_cell.length_c   1.000
_cell.angle_alpha   90.00
_cell.angle_beta   90.00
_cell.angle_gamma   90.00
#
_symmetry.space_group_name_H-M   'P 1'
#
loop_
_entity.id
_entity.type
_entity.pdbx_description
1 polymer ?
#
loop_
_entity_poly.entity_id
_entity_poly.type
_entity_poly.pdbx_seq_one_letter_code
_entity_poly.pdbx_strand_id
1 'polypeptide(L)'
;MTIAALPVFVLSPKSVLANVVQQPVSSPVLPCPVGQLATASLTAGAPSSRVVYPSNVSTLVESVLPGLEPLFSARPFPLIHEQARLSRVPVIMYHDILPTKEVFFDVTPEELEAHFQLIQAAGLTPIGLDQLVEHLSTGRQLPAKPIVLSFDDGYAGHYTHVFPLLKQYGYPAVFAIYPSKVGRGFGRSSLTWEQLREMVADPLVTIASHSITHPPDLRELSDAELRHEIVESKRILETELGQPIDHFVYPEGKYDERVARWVQQSGYHSALTMNDEDNRFAGQSADLLSVDRIGQSQLEMILDSVYGGPPLLSVGQSFNFNNAIQLHRQTVDAVPLIFASGGQPTTVHADSRYQVWEIMKTTKAIAAVDGGFFSLEFLDSNDMIGPVYSQSTQQFVPANAAENRSIQGRPLVLIGSSRVEFIPYDPTKHNTLRGIRAEMPEVTDAFVAAAWLVKNGQPRSPHTFKNLFDFDAARDRAFWGIDQAGQPVVGVSGDYVDSVSLGNALSQVGLRDAVMLDSGASASLAYEGQSLMSYEPRPVPHVVALLPPPEVLPRVNLAPSQESLSGRAACATVSKQSLSEQSLSEQPVSQPSDKGVNVE
;
A
#
# COMPACT_ATOMS: atom_id res chain seq x y z
N MET A 1 -49.10 18.00 -26.28
CA MET A 1 -50.14 18.63 -27.13
C MET A 1 -49.77 20.11 -27.32
N THR A 2 -50.12 20.70 -28.48
CA THR A 2 -50.30 22.16 -28.77
C THR A 2 -49.41 23.16 -27.99
N ILE A 3 -48.32 23.75 -28.50
CA ILE A 3 -48.07 24.60 -29.71
C ILE A 3 -48.54 26.06 -29.56
N ALA A 4 -47.59 27.01 -29.52
CA ALA A 4 -47.53 28.33 -30.20
C ALA A 4 -46.46 29.25 -29.55
N ALA A 5 -45.82 30.23 -30.20
CA ALA A 5 -45.44 30.44 -31.62
C ALA A 5 -44.36 31.56 -31.69
N LEU A 6 -43.54 31.57 -32.75
CA LEU A 6 -42.55 32.65 -33.04
C LEU A 6 -43.22 33.88 -33.70
N PRO A 7 -42.47 34.99 -33.83
CA PRO A 7 -42.19 35.44 -35.20
C PRO A 7 -40.69 35.61 -35.51
N VAL A 8 -40.39 35.60 -36.81
CA VAL A 8 -39.04 35.73 -37.41
C VAL A 8 -38.99 37.02 -38.23
N PHE A 9 -37.82 37.66 -38.32
CA PHE A 9 -37.51 38.56 -39.43
C PHE A 9 -36.15 38.26 -40.04
N VAL A 10 -36.10 38.25 -41.37
CA VAL A 10 -34.93 38.05 -42.23
C VAL A 10 -35.09 39.00 -43.41
N LEU A 11 -34.01 39.63 -43.86
CA LEU A 11 -33.80 39.98 -45.27
C LEU A 11 -32.29 40.18 -45.55
N SER A 12 -31.91 40.09 -46.83
CA SER A 12 -30.52 39.84 -47.26
C SER A 12 -30.03 40.88 -48.30
N PRO A 13 -29.10 40.64 -49.25
CA PRO A 13 -27.75 41.19 -49.15
C PRO A 13 -27.36 42.12 -50.33
N LYS A 14 -26.10 42.60 -50.35
CA LYS A 14 -25.39 43.07 -51.56
C LYS A 14 -23.86 43.02 -51.41
N SER A 15 -23.15 43.03 -52.55
CA SER A 15 -21.71 42.70 -52.71
C SER A 15 -21.03 43.60 -53.79
N VAL A 16 -19.79 43.26 -54.22
CA VAL A 16 -18.84 43.92 -55.19
C VAL A 16 -17.59 44.48 -54.45
N LEU A 17 -16.38 43.88 -54.51
CA LEU A 17 -15.31 43.88 -55.55
C LEU A 17 -14.63 45.26 -55.74
N ALA A 18 -13.30 45.47 -55.85
CA ALA A 18 -12.06 44.64 -55.79
C ALA A 18 -10.90 45.54 -55.22
N ASN A 19 -9.56 45.45 -55.43
CA ASN A 19 -8.60 44.66 -56.25
C ASN A 19 -7.18 44.79 -55.59
N VAL A 20 -6.36 43.73 -55.44
CA VAL A 20 -5.20 43.30 -56.28
C VAL A 20 -4.05 44.32 -56.54
N VAL A 21 -2.85 44.02 -55.98
CA VAL A 21 -1.47 44.23 -56.55
C VAL A 21 -0.55 43.12 -55.97
N GLN A 22 0.60 42.80 -56.60
CA GLN A 22 1.45 41.62 -56.32
C GLN A 22 2.88 41.92 -55.80
N GLN A 23 3.45 40.87 -55.16
CA GLN A 23 4.85 40.41 -54.95
C GLN A 23 5.99 40.93 -55.89
N PRO A 24 7.31 40.84 -55.54
CA PRO A 24 8.03 39.53 -55.37
C PRO A 24 9.29 39.40 -54.45
N VAL A 25 9.56 38.14 -54.02
CA VAL A 25 10.85 37.33 -54.00
C VAL A 25 12.16 37.99 -53.45
N SER A 26 13.01 37.37 -52.59
CA SER A 26 13.83 36.15 -52.77
C SER A 26 14.36 35.48 -51.46
N SER A 27 14.97 34.30 -51.61
CA SER A 27 15.89 33.59 -50.66
C SER A 27 16.99 32.88 -51.51
N PRO A 28 17.99 32.10 -51.00
CA PRO A 28 18.37 31.71 -49.62
C PRO A 28 19.90 31.85 -49.33
N VAL A 29 20.44 31.23 -48.26
CA VAL A 29 21.70 30.43 -48.20
C VAL A 29 22.00 29.94 -46.75
N LEU A 30 22.68 28.79 -46.62
CA LEU A 30 23.29 28.21 -45.39
C LEU A 30 24.70 27.67 -45.74
N PRO A 31 25.69 27.63 -44.80
CA PRO A 31 25.88 26.44 -43.96
C PRO A 31 26.50 26.65 -42.54
N CYS A 32 26.60 25.54 -41.80
CA CYS A 32 27.30 25.27 -40.52
C CYS A 32 28.86 25.35 -40.64
N PRO A 33 29.73 25.14 -39.59
CA PRO A 33 29.49 24.40 -38.33
C PRO A 33 30.22 24.81 -37.00
N VAL A 34 29.76 24.19 -35.90
CA VAL A 34 30.46 23.68 -34.68
C VAL A 34 31.56 24.52 -33.97
N GLY A 35 31.36 24.72 -32.65
CA GLY A 35 32.38 25.10 -31.65
C GLY A 35 31.88 24.79 -30.22
N GLN A 36 32.78 24.55 -29.24
CA GLN A 36 32.42 23.99 -27.92
C GLN A 36 33.25 24.60 -26.76
N LEU A 37 32.76 24.44 -25.51
CA LEU A 37 33.43 24.60 -24.20
C LEU A 37 33.56 26.02 -23.56
N ALA A 38 33.93 25.98 -22.27
CA ALA A 38 34.40 27.06 -21.37
C ALA A 38 33.35 27.85 -20.55
N THR A 39 32.92 27.21 -19.46
CA THR A 39 32.38 27.76 -18.21
C THR A 39 33.17 28.94 -17.60
N ALA A 40 32.47 29.86 -16.93
CA ALA A 40 32.97 30.61 -15.77
C ALA A 40 31.82 30.87 -14.77
N SER A 41 32.09 30.77 -13.46
CA SER A 41 31.06 30.73 -12.41
C SER A 41 30.94 32.03 -11.60
N LEU A 42 29.77 32.28 -11.03
CA LEU A 42 29.62 33.08 -9.80
C LEU A 42 28.76 32.32 -8.77
N THR A 43 29.28 32.28 -7.55
CA THR A 43 28.68 31.81 -6.29
C THR A 43 27.94 32.98 -5.62
N ALA A 44 27.01 32.85 -4.66
CA ALA A 44 26.26 31.76 -4.00
C ALA A 44 24.98 32.44 -3.40
N GLY A 45 23.99 31.78 -2.79
CA GLY A 45 23.70 30.36 -2.60
C GLY A 45 22.70 30.16 -1.43
N ALA A 46 21.75 29.23 -1.56
CA ALA A 46 20.85 28.77 -0.50
C ALA A 46 20.32 27.37 -0.85
N PRO A 47 20.12 26.45 0.12
CA PRO A 47 19.74 25.07 -0.16
C PRO A 47 18.22 24.93 -0.35
N SER A 48 17.72 25.17 -1.57
CA SER A 48 16.44 24.57 -1.97
C SER A 48 16.64 23.06 -2.08
N SER A 49 16.04 22.30 -1.17
CA SER A 49 16.07 20.83 -1.13
C SER A 49 15.19 20.22 -2.23
N ARG A 50 15.49 20.55 -3.49
CA ARG A 50 14.90 19.89 -4.65
C ARG A 50 15.26 18.40 -4.60
N VAL A 51 14.25 17.56 -4.38
CA VAL A 51 14.33 16.14 -4.70
C VAL A 51 14.40 16.02 -6.23
N VAL A 52 15.62 16.09 -6.77
CA VAL A 52 15.88 15.77 -8.17
C VAL A 52 15.78 14.27 -8.29
N TYR A 53 14.61 13.78 -8.70
CA TYR A 53 14.35 12.35 -8.92
C TYR A 53 15.43 11.76 -9.85
N PRO A 54 16.22 10.77 -9.40
CA PRO A 54 17.13 10.08 -10.28
C PRO A 54 16.31 9.23 -11.27
N SER A 55 16.46 9.51 -12.57
CA SER A 55 15.78 8.83 -13.69
C SER A 55 16.04 7.33 -13.83
N ASN A 56 16.75 6.73 -12.87
CA ASN A 56 17.38 5.42 -12.96
C ASN A 56 16.76 4.41 -11.98
N VAL A 57 15.68 4.77 -11.27
CA VAL A 57 14.92 3.83 -10.43
C VAL A 57 14.06 2.91 -11.30
N SER A 58 13.32 3.46 -12.29
CA SER A 58 12.51 2.65 -13.23
C SER A 58 13.33 1.57 -13.92
N THR A 59 14.52 1.91 -14.42
CA THR A 59 15.41 0.96 -15.14
C THR A 59 15.94 -0.19 -14.26
N LEU A 60 15.93 -0.04 -12.93
CA LEU A 60 16.24 -1.11 -11.98
C LEU A 60 15.00 -1.95 -11.60
N VAL A 61 13.80 -1.40 -11.68
CA VAL A 61 12.54 -2.15 -11.49
C VAL A 61 12.22 -2.98 -12.74
N GLU A 62 12.27 -2.35 -13.92
CA GLU A 62 12.06 -2.95 -15.25
C GLU A 62 12.94 -4.19 -15.51
N SER A 63 14.15 -4.21 -14.96
CA SER A 63 15.16 -5.25 -15.22
C SER A 63 15.18 -6.40 -14.19
N VAL A 64 14.41 -6.30 -13.09
CA VAL A 64 14.44 -7.29 -12.00
C VAL A 64 13.06 -7.88 -11.70
N LEU A 65 11.96 -7.10 -11.81
CA LEU A 65 10.60 -7.54 -11.45
C LEU A 65 9.52 -7.06 -12.45
N PRO A 66 9.55 -7.55 -13.71
CA PRO A 66 8.55 -7.17 -14.70
C PRO A 66 7.13 -7.53 -14.24
N GLY A 67 6.24 -6.54 -14.25
CA GLY A 67 4.84 -6.68 -13.80
C GLY A 67 4.52 -6.15 -12.40
N LEU A 68 5.52 -5.77 -11.58
CA LEU A 68 5.30 -5.05 -10.31
C LEU A 68 5.43 -3.52 -10.43
N GLU A 69 5.79 -3.01 -11.60
CA GLU A 69 5.85 -1.58 -11.96
C GLU A 69 4.68 -0.72 -11.42
N PRO A 70 3.38 -1.10 -11.54
CA PRO A 70 2.27 -0.26 -11.08
C PRO A 70 2.11 -0.19 -9.54
N LEU A 71 2.96 -0.85 -8.76
CA LEU A 71 3.01 -0.74 -7.29
C LEU A 71 4.09 0.24 -6.79
N PHE A 72 5.02 0.64 -7.66
CA PHE A 72 6.19 1.46 -7.31
C PHE A 72 6.39 2.67 -8.22
N SER A 73 5.50 2.88 -9.21
CA SER A 73 5.53 4.04 -10.10
C SER A 73 4.50 5.07 -9.66
N ALA A 74 4.96 6.30 -9.38
CA ALA A 74 4.10 7.43 -9.08
C ALA A 74 3.08 7.64 -10.21
N ARG A 75 1.82 7.88 -9.86
CA ARG A 75 0.75 8.05 -10.85
C ARG A 75 0.90 9.41 -11.56
N PRO A 76 0.48 9.53 -12.83
CA PRO A 76 0.42 10.83 -13.49
C PRO A 76 -0.59 11.73 -12.77
N PHE A 77 -0.12 12.91 -12.34
CA PHE A 77 -0.94 13.92 -11.66
C PHE A 77 -2.19 14.27 -12.50
N PRO A 78 -3.41 14.32 -11.91
CA PRO A 78 -3.72 14.30 -10.48
C PRO A 78 -4.08 12.94 -9.87
N LEU A 79 -3.89 11.81 -10.57
CA LEU A 79 -4.41 10.52 -10.11
C LEU A 79 -3.79 10.04 -8.79
N ILE A 80 -4.62 9.49 -7.91
CA ILE A 80 -4.20 8.85 -6.65
C ILE A 80 -3.68 7.42 -6.92
N HIS A 81 -2.63 7.01 -6.21
CA HIS A 81 -2.00 5.70 -6.28
C HIS A 81 -2.86 4.61 -5.64
N GLU A 82 -2.92 3.42 -6.26
CA GLU A 82 -3.86 2.36 -5.85
C GLU A 82 -3.62 1.88 -4.40
N GLN A 83 -2.36 1.83 -3.95
CA GLN A 83 -2.03 1.56 -2.54
C GLN A 83 -2.61 2.59 -1.58
N ALA A 84 -2.62 3.88 -1.98
CA ALA A 84 -3.11 4.96 -1.15
C ALA A 84 -4.65 4.99 -1.09
N ARG A 85 -5.33 4.40 -2.09
CA ARG A 85 -6.79 4.17 -2.03
C ARG A 85 -7.22 3.13 -0.98
N LEU A 86 -6.28 2.34 -0.46
CA LEU A 86 -6.51 1.45 0.69
C LEU A 86 -6.31 2.15 2.05
N SER A 87 -5.97 3.44 2.07
CA SER A 87 -5.84 4.22 3.30
C SER A 87 -7.16 4.85 3.74
N ARG A 88 -7.33 4.96 5.06
CA ARG A 88 -8.38 5.73 5.73
C ARG A 88 -7.72 6.84 6.55
N VAL A 89 -7.11 7.80 5.87
CA VAL A 89 -6.49 8.99 6.48
C VAL A 89 -7.51 10.12 6.56
N PRO A 90 -7.90 10.60 7.75
CA PRO A 90 -8.73 11.78 7.87
C PRO A 90 -7.92 13.07 7.75
N VAL A 91 -8.50 14.05 7.07
CA VAL A 91 -8.06 15.45 7.10
C VAL A 91 -9.12 16.23 7.86
N ILE A 92 -8.81 16.64 9.09
CA ILE A 92 -9.78 17.33 9.95
C ILE A 92 -9.79 18.82 9.64
N MET A 93 -11.00 19.35 9.41
CA MET A 93 -11.24 20.76 9.08
C MET A 93 -11.73 21.54 10.30
N TYR A 94 -10.94 22.52 10.71
CA TYR A 94 -11.25 23.55 11.70
C TYR A 94 -11.35 24.93 11.02
N HIS A 95 -12.04 25.87 11.65
CA HIS A 95 -12.11 27.28 11.21
C HIS A 95 -11.45 28.18 12.28
N ASP A 96 -12.21 29.00 13.00
CA ASP A 96 -11.68 29.85 14.08
C ASP A 96 -11.61 29.10 15.42
N ILE A 97 -10.67 29.53 16.28
CA ILE A 97 -10.46 29.01 17.63
C ILE A 97 -10.53 30.18 18.61
N LEU A 98 -11.61 30.27 19.40
CA LEU A 98 -11.89 31.43 20.25
C LEU A 98 -12.46 31.03 21.63
N PRO A 99 -12.16 31.77 22.72
CA PRO A 99 -12.71 31.50 24.06
C PRO A 99 -14.24 31.61 24.19
N THR A 100 -14.94 32.04 23.14
CA THR A 100 -16.40 32.02 23.06
C THR A 100 -16.79 31.86 21.59
N LYS A 101 -17.63 30.85 21.30
CA LYS A 101 -18.12 30.57 19.94
C LYS A 101 -19.10 31.64 19.49
N GLU A 102 -19.00 32.04 18.23
CA GLU A 102 -19.97 32.92 17.55
C GLU A 102 -20.80 32.14 16.52
N VAL A 103 -20.27 31.02 16.01
CA VAL A 103 -20.94 30.08 15.08
C VAL A 103 -20.74 28.62 15.50
N PHE A 104 -21.59 27.72 15.02
CA PHE A 104 -21.67 26.34 15.53
C PHE A 104 -20.43 25.47 15.26
N PHE A 105 -19.62 25.82 14.25
CA PHE A 105 -18.42 25.08 13.85
C PHE A 105 -17.11 25.61 14.49
N ASP A 106 -17.19 26.68 15.28
CA ASP A 106 -16.07 27.15 16.11
C ASP A 106 -15.68 26.09 17.16
N VAL A 107 -14.42 26.16 17.60
CA VAL A 107 -13.89 25.33 18.69
C VAL A 107 -13.21 26.26 19.70
N THR A 108 -13.35 25.98 20.99
CA THR A 108 -12.66 26.72 22.06
C THR A 108 -11.23 26.21 22.24
N PRO A 109 -10.29 26.98 22.80
CA PRO A 109 -8.95 26.50 23.10
C PRO A 109 -8.94 25.21 23.93
N GLU A 110 -9.88 25.06 24.86
CA GLU A 110 -10.04 23.91 25.74
C GLU A 110 -10.55 22.67 25.00
N GLU A 111 -11.52 22.84 24.08
CA GLU A 111 -11.98 21.76 23.19
C GLU A 111 -10.88 21.33 22.21
N LEU A 112 -10.10 22.28 21.68
CA LEU A 112 -8.97 21.97 20.78
C LEU A 112 -7.88 21.16 21.51
N GLU A 113 -7.56 21.52 22.75
CA GLU A 113 -6.63 20.72 23.56
C GLU A 113 -7.22 19.34 23.90
N ALA A 114 -8.53 19.25 24.20
CA ALA A 114 -9.19 17.95 24.37
C ALA A 114 -9.11 17.08 23.10
N HIS A 115 -9.27 17.66 21.91
CA HIS A 115 -9.08 16.96 20.64
C HIS A 115 -7.63 16.48 20.45
N PHE A 116 -6.63 17.26 20.87
CA PHE A 116 -5.21 16.84 20.78
C PHE A 116 -4.89 15.72 21.79
N GLN A 117 -5.43 15.79 23.00
CA GLN A 117 -5.32 14.72 24.00
C GLN A 117 -6.02 13.43 23.54
N LEU A 118 -7.18 13.54 22.87
CA LEU A 118 -7.90 12.43 22.27
C LEU A 118 -7.10 11.74 21.14
N ILE A 119 -6.51 12.53 20.24
CA ILE A 119 -5.60 12.06 19.18
C ILE A 119 -4.43 11.28 19.79
N GLN A 120 -3.80 11.83 20.84
CA GLN A 120 -2.70 11.17 21.57
C GLN A 120 -3.16 9.85 22.24
N ALA A 121 -4.30 9.87 22.94
CA ALA A 121 -4.80 8.73 23.69
C ALA A 121 -5.25 7.57 22.79
N ALA A 122 -5.83 7.87 21.63
CA ALA A 122 -6.22 6.88 20.62
C ALA A 122 -5.04 6.36 19.76
N GLY A 123 -3.82 6.90 19.98
CA GLY A 123 -2.59 6.49 19.29
C GLY A 123 -2.51 6.93 17.84
N LEU A 124 -3.12 8.07 17.49
CA LEU A 124 -3.03 8.65 16.15
C LEU A 124 -1.70 9.42 15.98
N THR A 125 -1.17 9.45 14.76
CA THR A 125 0.04 10.19 14.40
C THR A 125 -0.29 11.37 13.48
N PRO A 126 -0.32 12.62 14.00
CA PRO A 126 -0.41 13.81 13.16
C PRO A 126 0.73 13.90 12.13
N ILE A 127 0.38 14.13 10.86
CA ILE A 127 1.28 14.24 9.72
C ILE A 127 1.03 15.53 8.93
N GLY A 128 2.07 16.04 8.26
CA GLY A 128 1.96 17.21 7.39
C GLY A 128 1.20 16.91 6.10
N LEU A 129 0.60 17.94 5.49
CA LEU A 129 -0.15 17.79 4.24
C LEU A 129 0.74 17.28 3.09
N ASP A 130 1.98 17.77 2.99
CA ASP A 130 2.98 17.31 2.03
C ASP A 130 3.20 15.78 2.10
N GLN A 131 3.23 15.22 3.31
CA GLN A 131 3.41 13.78 3.54
C GLN A 131 2.17 12.98 3.11
N LEU A 132 0.97 13.51 3.30
CA LEU A 132 -0.26 12.92 2.76
C LEU A 132 -0.28 12.99 1.22
N VAL A 133 0.12 14.11 0.63
CA VAL A 133 0.17 14.27 -0.84
C VAL A 133 1.24 13.35 -1.47
N GLU A 134 2.39 13.16 -0.82
CA GLU A 134 3.38 12.16 -1.23
C GLU A 134 2.80 10.74 -1.16
N HIS A 135 2.11 10.38 -0.06
CA HIS A 135 1.42 9.09 0.04
C HIS A 135 0.38 8.90 -1.07
N LEU A 136 -0.52 9.87 -1.27
CA LEU A 136 -1.58 9.80 -2.27
C LEU A 136 -1.05 9.71 -3.70
N SER A 137 0.08 10.34 -4.03
CA SER A 137 0.67 10.31 -5.39
C SER A 137 1.58 9.11 -5.67
N THR A 138 2.26 8.57 -4.65
CA THR A 138 3.30 7.53 -4.81
C THR A 138 3.00 6.19 -4.12
N GLY A 139 1.99 6.14 -3.26
CA GLY A 139 1.74 5.01 -2.36
C GLY A 139 2.68 4.91 -1.16
N ARG A 140 3.62 5.86 -0.99
CA ARG A 140 4.62 5.86 0.11
C ARG A 140 3.97 5.63 1.46
N GLN A 141 4.49 4.67 2.22
CA GLN A 141 3.94 4.28 3.52
C GLN A 141 3.92 5.45 4.53
N LEU A 142 2.79 5.60 5.22
CA LEU A 142 2.58 6.52 6.33
C LEU A 142 2.90 5.88 7.69
N PRO A 143 3.10 6.68 8.76
CA PRO A 143 3.13 6.16 10.13
C PRO A 143 1.79 5.54 10.53
N ALA A 144 1.77 4.83 11.68
CA ALA A 144 0.56 4.20 12.20
C ALA A 144 -0.53 5.23 12.55
N LYS A 145 -1.79 4.89 12.23
CA LYS A 145 -2.98 5.74 12.42
C LYS A 145 -2.77 7.23 12.04
N PRO A 146 -2.42 7.56 10.79
CA PRO A 146 -2.07 8.93 10.40
C PRO A 146 -3.30 9.85 10.36
N ILE A 147 -3.11 11.14 10.66
CA ILE A 147 -4.17 12.18 10.63
C ILE A 147 -3.56 13.52 10.18
N VAL A 148 -4.30 14.31 9.39
CA VAL A 148 -3.91 15.69 9.05
C VAL A 148 -4.83 16.67 9.75
N LEU A 149 -4.27 17.75 10.28
CA LEU A 149 -5.02 18.88 10.85
C LEU A 149 -5.02 20.04 9.83
N SER A 150 -6.19 20.60 9.53
CA SER A 150 -6.34 21.76 8.63
C SER A 150 -7.17 22.87 9.27
N PHE A 151 -6.74 24.12 9.11
CA PHE A 151 -7.32 25.32 9.72
C PHE A 151 -7.59 26.39 8.66
N ASP A 152 -8.85 26.70 8.41
CA ASP A 152 -9.26 27.55 7.29
C ASP A 152 -9.45 29.03 7.70
N ASP A 153 -9.45 29.89 6.69
CA ASP A 153 -9.63 31.35 6.70
C ASP A 153 -8.56 32.23 7.39
N GLY A 154 -7.50 31.69 8.01
CA GLY A 154 -6.44 32.51 8.62
C GLY A 154 -6.91 33.47 9.73
N TYR A 155 -7.71 33.00 10.69
CA TYR A 155 -8.16 33.78 11.85
C TYR A 155 -7.06 34.02 12.89
N ALA A 156 -7.17 35.07 13.70
CA ALA A 156 -6.21 35.38 14.77
C ALA A 156 -6.08 34.26 15.83
N GLY A 157 -7.13 33.44 16.01
CA GLY A 157 -7.11 32.24 16.85
C GLY A 157 -6.03 31.22 16.43
N HIS A 158 -5.65 31.22 15.14
CA HIS A 158 -4.60 30.34 14.61
C HIS A 158 -3.22 30.65 15.21
N TYR A 159 -2.86 31.92 15.38
CA TYR A 159 -1.58 32.29 16.01
C TYR A 159 -1.66 32.31 17.54
N THR A 160 -2.81 32.71 18.11
CA THR A 160 -2.95 32.91 19.56
C THR A 160 -3.27 31.63 20.34
N HIS A 161 -3.90 30.64 19.71
CA HIS A 161 -4.32 29.40 20.36
C HIS A 161 -3.80 28.14 19.64
N VAL A 162 -3.90 28.05 18.31
CA VAL A 162 -3.46 26.83 17.58
C VAL A 162 -1.94 26.68 17.57
N PHE A 163 -1.20 27.68 17.10
CA PHE A 163 0.25 27.58 16.88
C PHE A 163 1.05 27.24 18.16
N PRO A 164 0.77 27.82 19.35
CA PRO A 164 1.43 27.40 20.59
C PRO A 164 1.12 25.94 20.95
N LEU A 165 -0.12 25.49 20.72
CA LEU A 165 -0.56 24.13 21.03
C LEU A 165 0.07 23.09 20.08
N LEU A 166 0.16 23.38 18.78
CA LEU A 166 0.90 22.55 17.81
C LEU A 166 2.34 22.34 18.27
N LYS A 167 3.02 23.40 18.72
CA LYS A 167 4.41 23.33 19.25
C LYS A 167 4.52 22.58 20.58
N GLN A 168 3.48 22.64 21.43
CA GLN A 168 3.42 21.89 22.69
C GLN A 168 3.29 20.37 22.46
N TYR A 169 2.48 19.96 21.48
CA TYR A 169 2.23 18.54 21.18
C TYR A 169 3.14 17.97 20.08
N GLY A 170 3.88 18.82 19.35
CA GLY A 170 4.71 18.43 18.21
C GLY A 170 3.90 18.08 16.95
N TYR A 171 2.70 18.64 16.80
CA TYR A 171 1.75 18.27 15.77
C TYR A 171 1.86 19.19 14.55
N PRO A 172 2.05 18.67 13.32
CA PRO A 172 1.97 19.47 12.11
C PRO A 172 0.52 19.77 11.71
N ALA A 173 0.31 20.90 11.03
CA ALA A 173 -0.97 21.31 10.47
C ALA A 173 -0.81 22.15 9.19
N VAL A 174 -1.86 22.19 8.37
CA VAL A 174 -1.98 23.13 7.23
C VAL A 174 -2.94 24.27 7.56
N PHE A 175 -2.58 25.49 7.17
CA PHE A 175 -3.43 26.67 7.30
C PHE A 175 -3.83 27.20 5.92
N ALA A 176 -5.13 27.33 5.66
CA ALA A 176 -5.65 27.84 4.38
C ALA A 176 -5.88 29.36 4.47
N ILE A 177 -5.06 30.12 3.75
CA ILE A 177 -5.00 31.59 3.87
C ILE A 177 -5.53 32.24 2.59
N TYR A 178 -6.48 33.18 2.72
CA TYR A 178 -6.89 34.08 1.64
C TYR A 178 -6.33 35.50 1.85
N PRO A 179 -5.37 35.97 1.04
CA PRO A 179 -4.60 37.20 1.31
C PRO A 179 -5.40 38.46 1.59
N SER A 180 -6.59 38.64 1.01
CA SER A 180 -7.34 39.88 1.21
C SER A 180 -7.83 40.10 2.64
N LYS A 181 -7.87 39.04 3.47
CA LYS A 181 -8.24 39.11 4.90
C LYS A 181 -7.08 39.53 5.80
N VAL A 182 -5.84 39.19 5.43
CA VAL A 182 -4.66 39.30 6.29
C VAL A 182 -4.44 40.75 6.74
N GLY A 183 -4.21 40.94 8.04
CA GLY A 183 -4.09 42.24 8.69
C GLY A 183 -5.40 43.01 8.91
N ARG A 184 -6.59 42.40 8.76
CA ARG A 184 -7.87 43.07 9.05
C ARG A 184 -8.32 42.92 10.51
N GLY A 185 -8.68 44.06 11.10
CA GLY A 185 -9.31 44.16 12.43
C GLY A 185 -10.80 44.53 12.38
N PHE A 186 -11.52 44.23 11.29
CA PHE A 186 -12.96 44.46 11.15
C PHE A 186 -13.68 43.13 10.94
N GLY A 187 -14.70 42.85 11.76
CA GLY A 187 -15.24 41.50 11.93
C GLY A 187 -14.34 40.67 12.85
N ARG A 188 -14.29 39.35 12.63
CA ARG A 188 -13.31 38.48 13.31
C ARG A 188 -11.89 38.91 12.95
N SER A 189 -11.02 39.00 13.94
CA SER A 189 -9.62 39.38 13.70
C SER A 189 -8.90 38.30 12.89
N SER A 190 -8.07 38.70 11.94
CA SER A 190 -7.24 37.80 11.13
C SER A 190 -5.81 37.70 11.67
N LEU A 191 -5.04 36.75 11.15
CA LEU A 191 -3.58 36.79 11.19
C LEU A 191 -3.04 38.09 10.55
N THR A 192 -1.85 38.53 10.97
CA THR A 192 -1.02 39.50 10.22
C THR A 192 0.05 38.79 9.38
N TRP A 193 0.69 39.51 8.46
CA TRP A 193 1.79 38.95 7.67
C TRP A 193 3.03 38.63 8.54
N GLU A 194 3.24 39.34 9.64
CA GLU A 194 4.32 39.12 10.59
C GLU A 194 4.09 37.80 11.34
N GLN A 195 2.84 37.56 11.78
CA GLN A 195 2.43 36.30 12.39
C GLN A 195 2.55 35.11 11.42
N LEU A 196 2.13 35.27 10.15
CA LEU A 196 2.29 34.25 9.13
C LEU A 196 3.77 33.93 8.84
N ARG A 197 4.63 34.96 8.76
CA ARG A 197 6.08 34.79 8.58
C ARG A 197 6.78 34.16 9.79
N GLU A 198 6.25 34.31 11.01
CA GLU A 198 6.71 33.58 12.18
C GLU A 198 6.24 32.12 12.16
N MET A 199 4.94 31.88 11.88
CA MET A 199 4.36 30.54 11.82
C MET A 199 5.06 29.67 10.78
N VAL A 200 5.25 30.17 9.56
CA VAL A 200 5.84 29.43 8.44
C VAL A 200 7.34 29.16 8.59
N ALA A 201 8.01 29.78 9.57
CA ALA A 201 9.39 29.46 9.93
C ALA A 201 9.52 28.18 10.79
N ASP A 202 8.39 27.63 11.27
CA ASP A 202 8.32 26.40 12.05
C ASP A 202 7.92 25.21 11.17
N PRO A 203 8.66 24.08 11.18
CA PRO A 203 8.40 22.93 10.31
C PRO A 203 7.07 22.21 10.60
N LEU A 204 6.32 22.61 11.63
CA LEU A 204 4.96 22.15 11.89
C LEU A 204 3.89 22.84 11.02
N VAL A 205 4.24 23.89 10.26
CA VAL A 205 3.27 24.74 9.54
C VAL A 205 3.41 24.63 8.02
N THR A 206 2.43 24.00 7.36
CA THR A 206 2.21 24.12 5.91
C THR A 206 1.23 25.28 5.65
N ILE A 207 1.45 26.09 4.62
CA ILE A 207 0.49 27.14 4.18
C ILE A 207 -0.13 26.73 2.84
N ALA A 208 -1.46 26.77 2.76
CA ALA A 208 -2.24 26.59 1.55
C ALA A 208 -2.94 27.90 1.13
N SER A 209 -3.20 28.04 -0.17
CA SER A 209 -3.97 29.15 -0.72
C SER A 209 -5.47 28.88 -0.62
N HIS A 210 -6.24 29.85 -0.13
CA HIS A 210 -7.71 29.75 0.00
C HIS A 210 -8.45 30.77 -0.88
N SER A 211 -7.92 31.00 -2.08
CA SER A 211 -8.27 32.12 -2.98
C SER A 211 -7.75 33.49 -2.51
N ILE A 212 -8.13 34.60 -3.16
CA ILE A 212 -7.84 35.97 -2.67
C ILE A 212 -8.95 36.47 -1.74
N THR A 213 -10.22 36.35 -2.14
CA THR A 213 -11.36 37.01 -1.47
C THR A 213 -12.32 36.06 -0.73
N HIS A 214 -12.13 34.74 -0.82
CA HIS A 214 -13.08 33.72 -0.38
C HIS A 214 -14.49 33.94 -1.00
N PRO A 215 -14.64 33.80 -2.33
CA PRO A 215 -15.94 33.85 -3.01
C PRO A 215 -16.79 32.63 -2.60
N PRO A 216 -18.10 32.79 -2.33
CA PRO A 216 -18.97 31.67 -1.88
C PRO A 216 -19.10 30.50 -2.85
N ASP A 217 -18.81 30.70 -4.14
CA ASP A 217 -18.73 29.63 -5.14
C ASP A 217 -17.78 30.04 -6.27
N LEU A 218 -16.68 29.31 -6.47
CA LEU A 218 -15.75 29.56 -7.56
C LEU A 218 -16.37 29.25 -8.94
N ARG A 219 -17.37 28.36 -9.01
CA ARG A 219 -17.99 27.91 -10.28
C ARG A 219 -18.77 29.02 -10.98
N GLU A 220 -19.27 30.00 -10.23
CA GLU A 220 -20.02 31.16 -10.77
C GLU A 220 -19.11 32.21 -11.42
N LEU A 221 -17.81 32.22 -11.10
CA LEU A 221 -16.86 33.23 -11.56
C LEU A 221 -16.45 33.05 -13.03
N SER A 222 -16.19 34.17 -13.72
CA SER A 222 -15.57 34.12 -15.06
C SER A 222 -14.11 33.65 -15.00
N ASP A 223 -13.56 33.20 -16.12
CA ASP A 223 -12.15 32.79 -16.21
C ASP A 223 -11.16 33.91 -15.87
N ALA A 224 -11.54 35.18 -16.01
CA ALA A 224 -10.72 36.31 -15.58
C ALA A 224 -10.70 36.48 -14.06
N GLU A 225 -11.83 36.23 -13.40
CA GLU A 225 -11.98 36.26 -11.94
C GLU A 225 -11.34 35.02 -11.30
N LEU A 226 -11.52 33.82 -11.88
CA LEU A 226 -10.79 32.61 -11.47
C LEU A 226 -9.27 32.79 -11.58
N ARG A 227 -8.79 33.44 -12.65
CA ARG A 227 -7.36 33.77 -12.78
C ARG A 227 -6.89 34.70 -11.65
N HIS A 228 -7.72 35.66 -11.22
CA HIS A 228 -7.38 36.51 -10.06
C HIS A 228 -7.37 35.67 -8.77
N GLU A 229 -8.48 35.01 -8.47
CA GLU A 229 -8.67 34.26 -7.22
C GLU A 229 -7.67 33.11 -7.03
N ILE A 230 -7.25 32.42 -8.10
CA ILE A 230 -6.45 31.19 -8.00
C ILE A 230 -4.95 31.40 -8.32
N VAL A 231 -4.62 32.19 -9.35
CA VAL A 231 -3.20 32.41 -9.76
C VAL A 231 -2.55 33.50 -8.92
N GLU A 232 -3.25 34.61 -8.71
CA GLU A 232 -2.68 35.78 -8.01
C GLU A 232 -2.68 35.58 -6.49
N SER A 233 -3.53 34.71 -5.93
CA SER A 233 -3.41 34.26 -4.52
C SER A 233 -2.10 33.50 -4.26
N LYS A 234 -1.76 32.52 -5.11
CA LYS A 234 -0.45 31.84 -5.07
C LYS A 234 0.68 32.87 -5.10
N ARG A 235 0.65 33.76 -6.09
CA ARG A 235 1.69 34.78 -6.29
C ARG A 235 1.84 35.73 -5.09
N ILE A 236 0.74 36.16 -4.46
CA ILE A 236 0.80 37.02 -3.28
C ILE A 236 1.40 36.28 -2.09
N LEU A 237 0.91 35.07 -1.77
CA LEU A 237 1.41 34.26 -0.66
C LEU A 237 2.90 33.91 -0.84
N GLU A 238 3.32 33.49 -2.04
CA GLU A 238 4.72 33.19 -2.35
C GLU A 238 5.61 34.45 -2.24
N THR A 239 5.09 35.63 -2.56
CA THR A 239 5.82 36.91 -2.42
C THR A 239 5.98 37.33 -0.96
N GLU A 240 4.92 37.22 -0.16
CA GLU A 240 4.89 37.71 1.23
C GLU A 240 5.57 36.75 2.24
N LEU A 241 5.57 35.44 1.93
CA LEU A 241 6.13 34.39 2.81
C LEU A 241 7.49 33.87 2.32
N GLY A 242 7.87 34.14 1.06
CA GLY A 242 9.19 33.80 0.52
C GLY A 242 9.42 32.32 0.22
N GLN A 243 8.37 31.50 0.19
CA GLN A 243 8.40 30.07 -0.09
C GLN A 243 7.30 29.65 -1.09
N PRO A 244 7.39 28.47 -1.75
CA PRO A 244 6.32 27.94 -2.59
C PRO A 244 5.02 27.71 -1.83
N ILE A 245 3.89 27.80 -2.53
CA ILE A 245 2.55 27.52 -1.99
C ILE A 245 1.89 26.45 -2.85
N ASP A 246 2.13 25.19 -2.52
CA ASP A 246 1.85 24.05 -3.40
C ASP A 246 0.44 23.45 -3.21
N HIS A 247 -0.34 23.95 -2.26
CA HIS A 247 -1.70 23.46 -1.99
C HIS A 247 -2.75 24.56 -2.14
N PHE A 248 -3.93 24.20 -2.65
CA PHE A 248 -5.12 25.04 -2.69
C PHE A 248 -6.23 24.46 -1.80
N VAL A 249 -7.15 25.29 -1.30
CA VAL A 249 -8.37 24.86 -0.62
C VAL A 249 -9.54 25.60 -1.24
N TYR A 250 -10.57 24.88 -1.70
CA TYR A 250 -11.74 25.50 -2.30
C TYR A 250 -12.62 26.16 -1.23
N PRO A 251 -12.92 27.47 -1.33
CA PRO A 251 -13.97 28.13 -0.53
C PRO A 251 -15.28 27.33 -0.56
N GLU A 252 -15.85 27.06 0.61
CA GLU A 252 -17.05 26.23 0.82
C GLU A 252 -17.03 24.85 0.10
N GLY A 253 -15.85 24.33 -0.27
CA GLY A 253 -15.69 23.08 -1.03
C GLY A 253 -16.17 23.11 -2.49
N LYS A 254 -16.58 24.27 -3.03
CA LYS A 254 -17.27 24.35 -4.33
C LYS A 254 -16.30 24.50 -5.50
N TYR A 255 -16.21 23.44 -6.31
CA TYR A 255 -15.38 23.40 -7.52
C TYR A 255 -16.06 22.60 -8.65
N ASP A 256 -15.54 22.75 -9.87
CA ASP A 256 -15.85 21.91 -11.03
C ASP A 256 -14.56 21.64 -11.84
N GLU A 257 -14.65 20.93 -12.97
CA GLU A 257 -13.50 20.68 -13.84
C GLU A 257 -12.81 21.95 -14.39
N ARG A 258 -13.52 23.08 -14.49
CA ARG A 258 -12.96 24.36 -14.95
C ARG A 258 -12.16 25.03 -13.84
N VAL A 259 -12.69 25.04 -12.61
CA VAL A 259 -12.00 25.52 -11.41
C VAL A 259 -10.76 24.66 -11.11
N ALA A 260 -10.89 23.33 -11.11
CA ALA A 260 -9.77 22.41 -10.88
C ALA A 260 -8.67 22.56 -11.96
N ARG A 261 -9.04 22.84 -13.21
CA ARG A 261 -8.08 23.14 -14.30
C ARG A 261 -7.32 24.44 -14.05
N TRP A 262 -7.95 25.48 -13.52
CA TRP A 262 -7.26 26.72 -13.11
C TRP A 262 -6.27 26.45 -11.96
N VAL A 263 -6.64 25.63 -10.98
CA VAL A 263 -5.74 25.19 -9.90
C VAL A 263 -4.54 24.42 -10.49
N GLN A 264 -4.77 23.40 -11.31
CA GLN A 264 -3.71 22.64 -11.98
C GLN A 264 -2.77 23.53 -12.80
N GLN A 265 -3.31 24.46 -13.60
CA GLN A 265 -2.52 25.37 -14.43
C GLN A 265 -1.76 26.44 -13.63
N SER A 266 -2.14 26.68 -12.36
CA SER A 266 -1.42 27.56 -11.44
C SER A 266 -0.20 26.88 -10.78
N GLY A 267 -0.01 25.57 -10.99
CA GLY A 267 1.08 24.83 -10.36
C GLY A 267 0.85 24.57 -8.87
N TYR A 268 -0.37 24.18 -8.48
CA TYR A 268 -0.62 23.52 -7.21
C TYR A 268 -0.49 21.99 -7.38
N HIS A 269 0.13 21.34 -6.41
CA HIS A 269 0.36 19.88 -6.33
C HIS A 269 -0.76 19.13 -5.59
N SER A 270 -1.68 19.84 -4.92
CA SER A 270 -2.98 19.29 -4.54
C SER A 270 -4.02 20.40 -4.33
N ALA A 271 -5.29 20.01 -4.22
CA ALA A 271 -6.33 20.84 -3.63
C ALA A 271 -7.24 20.05 -2.70
N LEU A 272 -7.70 20.70 -1.63
CA LEU A 272 -8.63 20.13 -0.65
C LEU A 272 -10.03 20.71 -0.82
N THR A 273 -11.03 19.86 -0.56
CA THR A 273 -12.45 20.18 -0.66
C THR A 273 -13.18 19.87 0.66
N MET A 274 -14.50 19.97 0.66
CA MET A 274 -15.39 19.48 1.72
C MET A 274 -16.73 19.07 1.09
N ASN A 275 -17.49 18.23 1.80
CA ASN A 275 -18.85 17.86 1.42
C ASN A 275 -19.70 17.67 2.68
N ASP A 276 -20.80 18.42 2.80
CA ASP A 276 -21.69 18.38 3.96
C ASP A 276 -22.54 17.10 4.02
N GLU A 277 -22.69 16.38 2.90
CA GLU A 277 -23.54 15.17 2.80
C GLU A 277 -22.76 13.85 2.94
N ASP A 278 -21.46 13.82 2.59
CA ASP A 278 -20.64 12.60 2.51
C ASP A 278 -19.19 12.89 2.93
N ASN A 279 -18.87 12.59 4.19
CA ASN A 279 -17.54 12.75 4.77
C ASN A 279 -16.66 11.54 4.41
N ARG A 280 -15.62 11.76 3.58
CA ARG A 280 -14.72 10.71 3.10
C ARG A 280 -13.27 10.87 3.60
N PHE A 281 -12.55 9.75 3.64
CA PHE A 281 -11.10 9.74 3.92
C PHE A 281 -10.30 10.10 2.67
N ALA A 282 -9.09 10.64 2.85
CA ALA A 282 -8.28 11.18 1.76
C ALA A 282 -7.96 10.17 0.62
N GLY A 283 -7.80 8.88 0.93
CA GLY A 283 -7.61 7.82 -0.08
C GLY A 283 -8.83 7.52 -0.96
N GLN A 284 -10.03 7.88 -0.47
CA GLN A 284 -11.31 7.68 -1.16
C GLN A 284 -11.65 8.84 -2.12
N SER A 285 -10.92 9.96 -2.03
CA SER A 285 -11.07 11.13 -2.91
C SER A 285 -10.98 10.76 -4.40
N ALA A 286 -11.60 11.55 -5.27
CA ALA A 286 -11.53 11.30 -6.71
C ALA A 286 -10.08 11.41 -7.22
N ASP A 287 -9.40 12.52 -6.94
CA ASP A 287 -8.02 12.79 -7.33
C ASP A 287 -7.30 13.77 -6.35
N LEU A 288 -6.04 14.08 -6.61
CA LEU A 288 -5.22 15.01 -5.82
C LEU A 288 -5.70 16.47 -5.89
N LEU A 289 -6.57 16.84 -6.85
CA LEU A 289 -7.18 18.16 -6.96
C LEU A 289 -8.55 18.23 -6.27
N SER A 290 -8.91 17.19 -5.50
CA SER A 290 -10.22 17.04 -4.86
C SER A 290 -10.14 16.24 -3.55
N VAL A 291 -9.07 16.43 -2.77
CA VAL A 291 -8.84 15.68 -1.53
C VAL A 291 -9.93 16.02 -0.50
N ASP A 292 -10.72 15.02 -0.13
CA ASP A 292 -11.83 15.18 0.81
C ASP A 292 -11.35 15.49 2.24
N ARG A 293 -12.17 16.24 2.97
CA ARG A 293 -11.96 16.61 4.38
C ARG A 293 -13.18 16.29 5.22
N ILE A 294 -12.94 16.14 6.52
CA ILE A 294 -13.94 15.77 7.52
C ILE A 294 -14.06 16.91 8.54
N GLY A 295 -15.28 17.37 8.83
CA GLY A 295 -15.50 18.44 9.81
C GLY A 295 -15.12 18.02 11.24
N GLN A 296 -14.49 18.91 12.01
CA GLN A 296 -13.96 18.60 13.37
C GLN A 296 -14.94 17.89 14.32
N SER A 297 -16.24 18.17 14.20
CA SER A 297 -17.31 17.53 15.00
C SER A 297 -17.44 16.00 14.82
N GLN A 298 -16.77 15.41 13.82
CA GLN A 298 -16.79 13.97 13.55
C GLN A 298 -15.59 13.22 14.19
N LEU A 299 -14.63 13.93 14.81
CA LEU A 299 -13.33 13.38 15.23
C LEU A 299 -13.45 12.10 16.09
N GLU A 300 -14.32 12.08 17.09
CA GLU A 300 -14.53 10.90 17.96
C GLU A 300 -15.03 9.67 17.19
N MET A 301 -15.92 9.86 16.21
CA MET A 301 -16.59 8.75 15.51
C MET A 301 -15.69 8.03 14.50
N ILE A 302 -14.56 8.63 14.11
CA ILE A 302 -13.66 8.07 13.08
C ILE A 302 -12.41 7.38 13.66
N LEU A 303 -12.11 7.51 14.96
CA LEU A 303 -10.81 7.13 15.55
C LEU A 303 -10.41 5.67 15.29
N ASP A 304 -11.36 4.75 15.37
CA ASP A 304 -11.13 3.31 15.16
C ASP A 304 -11.05 2.93 13.67
N SER A 305 -11.49 3.81 12.77
CA SER A 305 -11.38 3.62 11.31
C SER A 305 -10.03 4.04 10.74
N VAL A 306 -9.24 4.84 11.46
CA VAL A 306 -8.02 5.48 10.93
C VAL A 306 -6.93 4.46 10.58
N TYR A 307 -6.52 4.44 9.31
CA TYR A 307 -5.57 3.45 8.77
C TYR A 307 -4.65 4.06 7.70
N GLY A 308 -3.34 3.87 7.82
CA GLY A 308 -2.34 4.43 6.89
C GLY A 308 -2.18 3.67 5.57
N GLY A 309 -3.07 2.71 5.28
CA GLY A 309 -2.90 1.72 4.21
C GLY A 309 -1.93 0.60 4.60
N PRO A 310 -1.85 -0.48 3.80
CA PRO A 310 -0.93 -1.58 4.08
C PRO A 310 0.55 -1.13 3.95
N PRO A 311 1.48 -1.73 4.71
CA PRO A 311 2.91 -1.45 4.57
C PRO A 311 3.40 -1.78 3.15
N LEU A 312 4.38 -1.02 2.64
CA LEU A 312 4.99 -1.31 1.36
C LEU A 312 6.00 -2.45 1.48
N LEU A 313 6.15 -3.23 0.39
CA LEU A 313 7.29 -4.11 0.17
C LEU A 313 8.61 -3.32 0.32
N SER A 314 9.36 -3.60 1.38
CA SER A 314 10.62 -2.89 1.67
C SER A 314 11.73 -3.34 0.71
N VAL A 315 11.88 -2.62 -0.40
CA VAL A 315 12.95 -2.85 -1.39
C VAL A 315 14.32 -2.80 -0.71
N GLY A 316 14.99 -3.95 -0.66
CA GLY A 316 16.33 -4.08 -0.05
C GLY A 316 16.39 -5.00 1.18
N GLN A 317 15.26 -5.37 1.81
CA GLN A 317 15.26 -6.55 2.66
C GLN A 317 15.24 -7.80 1.79
N SER A 318 16.26 -8.65 1.94
CA SER A 318 16.23 -10.00 1.38
C SER A 318 15.13 -10.80 2.08
N PHE A 319 14.05 -11.13 1.36
CA PHE A 319 12.96 -11.91 1.92
C PHE A 319 13.48 -13.22 2.52
N ASN A 320 13.04 -13.54 3.73
CA ASN A 320 13.47 -14.71 4.48
C ASN A 320 12.44 -15.11 5.55
N PHE A 321 12.51 -16.37 5.96
CA PHE A 321 11.62 -17.01 6.92
C PHE A 321 12.11 -16.95 8.38
N ASN A 322 13.03 -16.03 8.72
CA ASN A 322 13.68 -16.04 10.03
C ASN A 322 12.89 -15.33 11.14
N ASN A 323 11.71 -14.78 10.84
CA ASN A 323 10.85 -14.18 11.86
C ASN A 323 10.29 -15.24 12.81
N ALA A 324 10.26 -14.95 14.10
CA ALA A 324 9.64 -15.82 15.10
C ALA A 324 8.12 -15.96 14.84
N ILE A 325 7.58 -17.15 15.07
CA ILE A 325 6.15 -17.44 14.87
C ILE A 325 5.37 -16.77 16.01
N GLN A 326 4.40 -15.93 15.66
CA GLN A 326 3.53 -15.23 16.62
C GLN A 326 2.07 -15.57 16.37
N LEU A 327 1.30 -15.81 17.44
CA LEU A 327 -0.15 -15.98 17.39
C LEU A 327 -0.87 -14.63 17.60
N HIS A 328 -1.83 -14.35 16.72
CA HIS A 328 -2.65 -13.14 16.72
C HIS A 328 -4.13 -13.49 16.87
N ARG A 329 -4.87 -12.58 17.50
CA ARG A 329 -6.34 -12.61 17.61
C ARG A 329 -6.86 -11.19 17.39
N GLN A 330 -7.65 -10.99 16.35
CA GLN A 330 -8.16 -9.68 15.94
C GLN A 330 -9.58 -9.81 15.42
N THR A 331 -10.42 -8.79 15.59
CA THR A 331 -11.71 -8.68 14.91
C THR A 331 -11.64 -7.53 13.91
N VAL A 332 -12.13 -7.74 12.69
CA VAL A 332 -12.20 -6.74 11.62
C VAL A 332 -13.56 -6.86 10.95
N ASP A 333 -14.30 -5.76 10.84
CA ASP A 333 -15.66 -5.71 10.27
C ASP A 333 -16.59 -6.82 10.82
N ALA A 334 -16.57 -6.98 12.15
CA ALA A 334 -17.24 -8.04 12.92
C ALA A 334 -16.80 -9.50 12.62
N VAL A 335 -15.82 -9.73 11.74
CA VAL A 335 -15.19 -11.05 11.53
C VAL A 335 -14.06 -11.25 12.56
N PRO A 336 -14.20 -12.17 13.54
CA PRO A 336 -13.09 -12.57 14.38
C PRO A 336 -12.13 -13.47 13.60
N LEU A 337 -10.82 -13.25 13.79
CA LEU A 337 -9.73 -13.98 13.13
C LEU A 337 -8.74 -14.48 14.18
N ILE A 338 -8.26 -15.71 13.99
CA ILE A 338 -7.20 -16.34 14.78
C ILE A 338 -6.15 -16.81 13.78
N PHE A 339 -4.91 -16.31 13.87
CA PHE A 339 -3.87 -16.63 12.89
C PHE A 339 -2.47 -16.58 13.48
N ALA A 340 -1.56 -17.39 12.94
CA ALA A 340 -0.14 -17.36 13.26
C ALA A 340 0.67 -16.88 12.05
N SER A 341 1.68 -16.02 12.29
CA SER A 341 2.53 -15.42 11.26
C SER A 341 4.01 -15.69 11.46
N GLY A 342 4.78 -15.84 10.38
CA GLY A 342 6.24 -16.00 10.40
C GLY A 342 6.71 -17.46 10.34
N GLY A 343 7.99 -17.69 10.65
CA GLY A 343 8.62 -19.00 10.54
C GLY A 343 8.76 -19.52 9.09
N GLN A 344 9.27 -20.75 8.96
CA GLN A 344 9.45 -21.41 7.68
C GLN A 344 8.22 -22.26 7.30
N PRO A 345 7.64 -22.05 6.11
CA PRO A 345 6.47 -22.79 5.63
C PRO A 345 6.88 -24.19 5.12
N THR A 346 6.01 -25.19 5.32
CA THR A 346 6.15 -26.55 4.76
C THR A 346 4.79 -27.27 4.71
N THR A 347 4.68 -28.37 3.95
CA THR A 347 3.50 -29.26 4.00
C THR A 347 3.85 -30.60 4.64
N VAL A 348 2.88 -31.21 5.33
CA VAL A 348 2.96 -32.61 5.75
C VAL A 348 1.73 -33.35 5.26
N HIS A 349 1.98 -34.41 4.48
CA HIS A 349 0.97 -35.41 4.15
C HIS A 349 1.14 -36.59 5.09
N ALA A 350 0.07 -36.95 5.79
CA ALA A 350 0.02 -38.10 6.66
C ALA A 350 -0.44 -39.35 5.87
N ASP A 351 -0.20 -40.54 6.42
CA ASP A 351 -0.64 -41.82 5.84
C ASP A 351 -2.15 -42.07 6.01
N SER A 352 -2.77 -41.33 6.92
CA SER A 352 -4.19 -41.36 7.26
C SER A 352 -4.67 -39.98 7.72
N ARG A 353 -5.94 -39.89 8.09
CA ARG A 353 -6.56 -38.70 8.66
C ARG A 353 -6.30 -38.61 10.16
N TYR A 354 -5.70 -37.52 10.61
CA TYR A 354 -5.47 -37.22 12.02
C TYR A 354 -5.87 -35.77 12.33
N GLN A 355 -5.95 -35.39 13.60
CA GLN A 355 -6.12 -33.98 13.95
C GLN A 355 -4.85 -33.18 13.62
N VAL A 356 -4.98 -31.90 13.27
CA VAL A 356 -3.85 -31.05 12.88
C VAL A 356 -2.75 -31.02 13.97
N TRP A 357 -3.15 -30.91 15.24
CA TRP A 357 -2.25 -30.94 16.39
C TRP A 357 -1.59 -32.30 16.63
N GLU A 358 -2.10 -33.39 16.06
CA GLU A 358 -1.46 -34.71 16.10
C GLU A 358 -0.40 -34.85 15.02
N ILE A 359 -0.69 -34.38 13.80
CA ILE A 359 0.29 -34.34 12.71
C ILE A 359 1.48 -33.47 13.13
N MET A 360 1.25 -32.34 13.81
CA MET A 360 2.32 -31.50 14.37
C MET A 360 3.30 -32.27 15.28
N LYS A 361 2.88 -33.32 16.01
CA LYS A 361 3.75 -34.11 16.91
C LYS A 361 4.89 -34.83 16.18
N THR A 362 4.76 -35.08 14.88
CA THR A 362 5.81 -35.69 14.05
C THR A 362 6.79 -34.65 13.48
N THR A 363 6.57 -33.37 13.77
CA THR A 363 7.28 -32.23 13.19
C THR A 363 7.98 -31.38 14.27
N LYS A 364 8.57 -30.24 13.86
CA LYS A 364 9.00 -29.17 14.77
C LYS A 364 8.08 -27.94 14.71
N ALA A 365 6.89 -28.04 14.13
CA ALA A 365 6.03 -26.89 13.88
C ALA A 365 5.51 -26.24 15.18
N ILE A 366 5.51 -24.91 15.23
CA ILE A 366 4.87 -24.14 16.30
C ILE A 366 3.40 -23.88 15.98
N ALA A 367 3.05 -23.73 14.70
CA ALA A 367 1.68 -23.58 14.24
C ALA A 367 1.43 -24.45 12.99
N ALA A 368 0.20 -24.92 12.82
CA ALA A 368 -0.24 -25.54 11.58
C ALA A 368 -1.75 -25.33 11.36
N VAL A 369 -2.15 -25.31 10.10
CA VAL A 369 -3.55 -25.28 9.66
C VAL A 369 -3.83 -26.52 8.81
N ASP A 370 -5.08 -26.99 8.78
CA ASP A 370 -5.53 -27.99 7.81
C ASP A 370 -5.24 -27.53 6.38
N GLY A 371 -4.75 -28.44 5.54
CA GLY A 371 -4.29 -28.13 4.18
C GLY A 371 -5.42 -27.97 3.17
N GLY A 372 -5.06 -27.86 1.88
CA GLY A 372 -6.02 -27.66 0.77
C GLY A 372 -6.95 -28.85 0.50
N PHE A 373 -7.86 -29.16 1.42
CA PHE A 373 -8.81 -30.27 1.37
C PHE A 373 -10.25 -29.77 1.18
N PHE A 374 -10.50 -28.91 0.19
CA PHE A 374 -11.80 -28.27 0.06
C PHE A 374 -12.95 -29.25 -0.21
N SER A 375 -13.96 -29.20 0.66
CA SER A 375 -15.20 -29.98 0.61
C SER A 375 -15.76 -30.26 -0.81
N LEU A 376 -15.59 -31.49 -1.28
CA LEU A 376 -16.65 -32.18 -2.03
C LEU A 376 -17.53 -32.94 -1.02
N GLU A 377 -18.84 -32.93 -1.23
CA GLU A 377 -19.86 -33.48 -0.32
C GLU A 377 -19.63 -34.94 0.11
N PHE A 378 -18.91 -35.72 -0.70
CA PHE A 378 -18.70 -37.16 -0.53
C PHE A 378 -17.21 -37.57 -0.45
N LEU A 379 -16.31 -36.64 -0.10
CA LEU A 379 -14.86 -36.89 -0.14
C LEU A 379 -14.32 -37.61 1.12
N ASP A 380 -14.69 -38.88 1.26
CA ASP A 380 -14.10 -39.80 2.24
C ASP A 380 -12.88 -40.52 1.61
N SER A 381 -11.80 -39.77 1.42
CA SER A 381 -10.48 -40.32 1.02
C SER A 381 -9.35 -39.63 1.79
N ASN A 382 -8.19 -40.28 1.81
CA ASN A 382 -6.90 -39.70 2.21
C ASN A 382 -6.23 -38.96 1.03
N ASP A 383 -6.71 -39.18 -0.21
CA ASP A 383 -6.20 -38.52 -1.41
C ASP A 383 -6.53 -37.02 -1.40
N MET A 384 -5.52 -36.21 -1.74
CA MET A 384 -5.63 -34.78 -1.94
C MET A 384 -6.09 -34.43 -3.36
N ILE A 385 -6.88 -33.35 -3.51
CA ILE A 385 -7.40 -32.93 -4.82
C ILE A 385 -6.32 -32.17 -5.60
N GLY A 386 -5.93 -32.68 -6.77
CA GLY A 386 -5.09 -31.96 -7.72
C GLY A 386 -3.62 -32.41 -7.72
N PRO A 387 -2.70 -31.63 -8.32
CA PRO A 387 -1.27 -31.93 -8.24
C PRO A 387 -0.78 -31.66 -6.82
N VAL A 388 0.02 -32.57 -6.29
CA VAL A 388 0.56 -32.49 -4.94
C VAL A 388 2.04 -32.82 -4.97
N TYR A 389 2.82 -32.01 -4.24
CA TYR A 389 4.22 -32.21 -3.95
C TYR A 389 4.47 -31.81 -2.50
N SER A 390 5.30 -32.56 -1.78
CA SER A 390 5.58 -32.27 -0.38
C SER A 390 7.01 -32.60 -0.02
N GLN A 391 7.62 -31.74 0.80
CA GLN A 391 8.95 -31.96 1.29
C GLN A 391 9.01 -33.20 2.21
N SER A 392 7.92 -33.50 2.92
CA SER A 392 7.81 -34.65 3.83
C SER A 392 7.89 -36.00 3.12
N THR A 393 7.28 -36.14 1.93
CA THR A 393 7.24 -37.40 1.16
C THR A 393 8.24 -37.46 0.01
N GLN A 394 8.70 -36.30 -0.49
CA GLN A 394 9.47 -36.14 -1.73
C GLN A 394 8.76 -36.68 -3.00
N GLN A 395 7.47 -37.00 -2.92
CA GLN A 395 6.69 -37.55 -4.03
C GLN A 395 5.85 -36.48 -4.72
N PHE A 396 5.70 -36.60 -6.04
CA PHE A 396 4.77 -35.81 -6.84
C PHE A 396 3.60 -36.68 -7.29
N VAL A 397 2.38 -36.31 -6.89
CA VAL A 397 1.12 -36.94 -7.31
C VAL A 397 0.44 -36.02 -8.32
N PRO A 398 0.10 -36.47 -9.54
CA PRO A 398 -0.64 -35.68 -10.51
C PRO A 398 -2.16 -35.72 -10.27
N ALA A 399 -2.84 -34.62 -10.58
CA ALA A 399 -4.30 -34.55 -10.70
C ALA A 399 -4.81 -35.49 -11.79
N ASN A 400 -5.95 -36.15 -11.55
CA ASN A 400 -6.63 -36.97 -12.56
C ASN A 400 -7.45 -36.14 -13.56
N ALA A 401 -7.89 -36.77 -14.66
CA ALA A 401 -8.57 -36.07 -15.75
C ALA A 401 -9.97 -35.51 -15.40
N ALA A 402 -10.58 -35.93 -14.28
CA ALA A 402 -11.83 -35.36 -13.80
C ALA A 402 -11.59 -34.12 -12.92
N GLU A 403 -10.65 -34.21 -11.97
CA GLU A 403 -10.24 -33.11 -11.10
C GLU A 403 -9.76 -31.89 -11.88
N ASN A 404 -8.90 -32.11 -12.88
CA ASN A 404 -8.31 -31.06 -13.71
C ASN A 404 -9.34 -30.07 -14.27
N ARG A 405 -10.55 -30.53 -14.62
CA ARG A 405 -11.64 -29.67 -15.11
C ARG A 405 -12.29 -28.82 -14.01
N SER A 406 -12.30 -29.31 -12.77
CA SER A 406 -12.93 -28.69 -11.59
C SER A 406 -11.99 -27.75 -10.83
N ILE A 407 -10.67 -27.87 -11.06
CA ILE A 407 -9.63 -27.08 -10.37
C ILE A 407 -8.84 -26.13 -11.28
N GLN A 408 -9.08 -26.13 -12.60
CA GLN A 408 -8.42 -25.21 -13.54
C GLN A 408 -8.61 -23.73 -13.14
N GLY A 409 -7.48 -23.02 -12.99
CA GLY A 409 -7.46 -21.62 -12.57
C GLY A 409 -7.87 -21.36 -11.12
N ARG A 410 -7.84 -22.38 -10.24
CA ARG A 410 -7.73 -22.21 -8.78
C ARG A 410 -6.30 -21.81 -8.39
N PRO A 411 -6.02 -21.38 -7.14
CA PRO A 411 -4.66 -21.12 -6.70
C PRO A 411 -3.87 -22.42 -6.58
N LEU A 412 -2.81 -22.57 -7.36
CA LEU A 412 -1.71 -23.47 -7.06
C LEU A 412 -0.77 -22.74 -6.08
N VAL A 413 -0.65 -23.25 -4.86
CA VAL A 413 0.31 -22.80 -3.86
C VAL A 413 1.65 -23.45 -4.17
N LEU A 414 2.70 -22.64 -4.27
CA LEU A 414 4.09 -23.06 -4.41
C LEU A 414 4.90 -22.58 -3.21
N ILE A 415 5.59 -23.51 -2.54
CA ILE A 415 6.49 -23.24 -1.42
C ILE A 415 7.91 -23.61 -1.86
N GLY A 416 8.87 -22.70 -1.68
CA GLY A 416 10.29 -22.95 -1.89
C GLY A 416 11.12 -22.48 -0.70
N SER A 417 12.41 -22.77 -0.71
CA SER A 417 13.33 -22.47 0.41
C SER A 417 13.46 -20.99 0.77
N SER A 418 13.07 -20.07 -0.14
CA SER A 418 13.19 -18.62 0.06
C SER A 418 12.06 -17.80 -0.58
N ARG A 419 10.86 -18.36 -0.80
CA ARG A 419 9.62 -17.64 -1.18
C ARG A 419 8.39 -18.55 -1.15
N VAL A 420 7.20 -17.94 -1.16
CA VAL A 420 5.91 -18.60 -1.39
C VAL A 420 5.17 -17.81 -2.47
N GLU A 421 4.51 -18.50 -3.40
CA GLU A 421 3.76 -17.89 -4.50
C GLU A 421 2.44 -18.62 -4.78
N PHE A 422 1.37 -17.88 -5.13
CA PHE A 422 0.08 -18.47 -5.53
C PHE A 422 -0.22 -18.13 -7.00
N ILE A 423 -0.15 -19.13 -7.88
CA ILE A 423 -0.33 -18.94 -9.33
C ILE A 423 -1.62 -19.61 -9.84
N PRO A 424 -2.21 -19.17 -10.96
CA PRO A 424 -3.35 -19.86 -11.56
C PRO A 424 -2.96 -21.27 -12.05
N TYR A 425 -3.64 -22.29 -11.52
CA TYR A 425 -3.39 -23.66 -11.92
C TYR A 425 -3.73 -23.91 -13.40
N ASP A 426 -2.71 -24.22 -14.19
CA ASP A 426 -2.81 -24.61 -15.59
C ASP A 426 -2.53 -26.12 -15.71
N PRO A 427 -3.55 -26.96 -15.96
CA PRO A 427 -3.38 -28.41 -16.02
C PRO A 427 -2.49 -28.86 -17.19
N THR A 428 -2.24 -28.02 -18.20
CA THR A 428 -1.34 -28.33 -19.32
C THR A 428 0.14 -28.15 -18.96
N LYS A 429 0.43 -27.40 -17.90
CA LYS A 429 1.79 -27.14 -17.39
C LYS A 429 2.02 -27.84 -16.05
N HIS A 430 1.24 -27.45 -15.06
CA HIS A 430 1.51 -27.66 -13.64
C HIS A 430 1.11 -29.07 -13.16
N ASN A 431 0.46 -29.88 -13.98
CA ASN A 431 0.18 -31.28 -13.65
C ASN A 431 1.40 -32.21 -13.78
N THR A 432 2.62 -31.65 -13.72
CA THR A 432 3.89 -32.39 -13.66
C THR A 432 4.88 -31.66 -12.77
N LEU A 433 5.71 -32.40 -12.03
CA LEU A 433 6.81 -31.81 -11.23
C LEU A 433 7.77 -30.97 -12.09
N ARG A 434 7.98 -31.34 -13.36
CA ARG A 434 8.78 -30.55 -14.32
C ARG A 434 8.14 -29.19 -14.60
N GLY A 435 6.82 -29.14 -14.77
CA GLY A 435 6.10 -27.89 -15.02
C GLY A 435 6.04 -26.99 -13.79
N ILE A 436 5.86 -27.55 -12.59
CA ILE A 436 5.94 -26.78 -11.34
C ILE A 436 7.36 -26.21 -11.16
N ARG A 437 8.40 -27.01 -11.39
CA ARG A 437 9.81 -26.56 -11.36
C ARG A 437 10.20 -25.60 -12.49
N ALA A 438 9.33 -25.35 -13.46
CA ALA A 438 9.53 -24.29 -14.47
C ALA A 438 9.08 -22.91 -13.96
N GLU A 439 8.11 -22.88 -13.02
CA GLU A 439 7.66 -21.65 -12.35
C GLU A 439 8.54 -21.36 -11.11
N MET A 440 8.83 -22.39 -10.31
CA MET A 440 9.67 -22.32 -9.11
C MET A 440 10.69 -23.47 -9.07
N PRO A 441 11.92 -23.31 -9.60
CA PRO A 441 12.94 -24.36 -9.62
C PRO A 441 13.31 -24.93 -8.24
N GLU A 442 13.22 -24.12 -7.21
CA GLU A 442 13.55 -24.41 -5.81
C GLU A 442 12.36 -24.93 -4.97
N VAL A 443 11.25 -25.28 -5.62
CA VAL A 443 10.02 -25.76 -4.96
C VAL A 443 10.29 -26.99 -4.06
N THR A 444 9.82 -26.91 -2.82
CA THR A 444 9.83 -27.99 -1.82
C THR A 444 8.45 -28.62 -1.66
N ASP A 445 7.39 -27.83 -1.82
CA ASP A 445 6.00 -28.25 -1.64
C ASP A 445 5.09 -27.52 -2.65
N ALA A 446 4.03 -28.18 -3.10
CA ALA A 446 2.99 -27.58 -3.94
C ALA A 446 1.65 -28.30 -3.78
N PHE A 447 0.55 -27.56 -3.74
CA PHE A 447 -0.81 -28.10 -3.73
C PHE A 447 -1.82 -27.07 -4.27
N VAL A 448 -3.03 -27.50 -4.63
CA VAL A 448 -4.09 -26.58 -5.08
C VAL A 448 -5.02 -26.23 -3.91
N ALA A 449 -5.24 -24.94 -3.70
CA ALA A 449 -6.17 -24.40 -2.70
C ALA A 449 -7.58 -24.18 -3.30
N ALA A 450 -8.57 -23.89 -2.47
CA ALA A 450 -9.97 -23.82 -2.88
C ALA A 450 -10.25 -22.65 -3.84
N ALA A 451 -9.87 -21.44 -3.42
CA ALA A 451 -10.01 -20.17 -4.13
C ALA A 451 -9.10 -19.10 -3.49
N TRP A 452 -8.88 -17.98 -4.18
CA TRP A 452 -8.34 -16.78 -3.53
C TRP A 452 -9.40 -16.12 -2.65
N LEU A 453 -8.99 -15.65 -1.48
CA LEU A 453 -9.74 -14.75 -0.60
C LEU A 453 -9.24 -13.30 -0.76
N VAL A 454 -7.92 -13.15 -0.94
CA VAL A 454 -7.22 -11.88 -1.25
C VAL A 454 -6.20 -12.14 -2.34
N LYS A 455 -6.01 -11.21 -3.28
CA LYS A 455 -4.94 -11.25 -4.28
C LYS A 455 -4.39 -9.86 -4.58
N ASN A 456 -3.07 -9.69 -4.55
CA ASN A 456 -2.39 -8.40 -4.69
C ASN A 456 -2.97 -7.31 -3.75
N GLY A 457 -3.24 -7.66 -2.49
CA GLY A 457 -3.87 -6.83 -1.47
C GLY A 457 -5.40 -6.70 -1.59
N GLN A 458 -5.97 -7.03 -2.74
CA GLN A 458 -7.39 -6.80 -3.05
C GLN A 458 -8.27 -8.01 -2.68
N PRO A 459 -9.40 -7.82 -1.96
CA PRO A 459 -10.32 -8.90 -1.63
C PRO A 459 -11.01 -9.45 -2.89
N ARG A 460 -11.55 -10.67 -2.81
CA ARG A 460 -12.18 -11.34 -3.94
C ARG A 460 -13.70 -11.18 -3.94
N SER A 461 -14.24 -10.70 -5.06
CA SER A 461 -15.69 -10.51 -5.25
C SER A 461 -16.41 -11.83 -5.56
N PRO A 462 -17.74 -11.94 -5.28
CA PRO A 462 -18.51 -13.19 -5.40
C PRO A 462 -18.30 -13.96 -6.70
N HIS A 463 -18.36 -13.27 -7.84
CA HIS A 463 -18.18 -13.85 -9.18
C HIS A 463 -16.85 -14.61 -9.37
N THR A 464 -15.84 -14.34 -8.55
CA THR A 464 -14.50 -14.92 -8.70
C THR A 464 -14.33 -16.27 -7.99
N PHE A 465 -15.28 -16.65 -7.13
CA PHE A 465 -15.38 -18.00 -6.54
C PHE A 465 -15.98 -19.04 -7.50
N LYS A 466 -16.56 -18.61 -8.63
CA LYS A 466 -17.10 -19.46 -9.71
C LYS A 466 -18.12 -20.49 -9.20
N ASN A 467 -17.75 -21.78 -9.27
CA ASN A 467 -18.59 -22.93 -8.92
C ASN A 467 -18.14 -23.56 -7.58
N LEU A 468 -17.49 -22.79 -6.71
CA LEU A 468 -17.10 -23.23 -5.38
C LEU A 468 -18.35 -23.38 -4.51
N PHE A 469 -18.62 -24.60 -4.05
CA PHE A 469 -19.74 -24.92 -3.17
C PHE A 469 -19.64 -24.10 -1.86
N ASP A 470 -20.78 -23.55 -1.43
CA ASP A 470 -20.93 -22.78 -0.18
C ASP A 470 -19.84 -21.71 0.05
N PHE A 471 -19.47 -20.96 -0.98
CA PHE A 471 -18.55 -19.82 -0.80
C PHE A 471 -19.22 -18.67 -0.03
N ASP A 472 -20.54 -18.53 -0.14
CA ASP A 472 -21.40 -17.48 0.41
C ASP A 472 -22.08 -17.86 1.74
N ALA A 473 -22.09 -19.15 2.11
CA ALA A 473 -22.62 -19.61 3.39
C ALA A 473 -21.72 -19.21 4.58
N ALA A 474 -22.31 -18.79 5.70
CA ALA A 474 -21.55 -18.57 6.93
C ALA A 474 -21.09 -19.93 7.52
N ARG A 475 -19.77 -20.16 7.58
CA ARG A 475 -19.13 -21.41 8.02
C ARG A 475 -17.79 -21.08 8.69
N ASP A 476 -17.22 -22.01 9.45
CA ASP A 476 -15.78 -21.96 9.80
C ASP A 476 -14.94 -21.94 8.52
N ARG A 477 -13.84 -21.17 8.48
CA ARG A 477 -12.98 -21.06 7.29
C ARG A 477 -11.52 -21.19 7.67
N ALA A 478 -10.78 -22.06 6.98
CA ALA A 478 -9.32 -22.16 7.08
C ALA A 478 -8.64 -21.43 5.93
N PHE A 479 -7.54 -20.72 6.20
CA PHE A 479 -6.82 -19.96 5.18
C PHE A 479 -5.28 -20.04 5.33
N TRP A 480 -4.63 -19.90 4.18
CA TRP A 480 -3.19 -19.71 4.03
C TRP A 480 -2.94 -18.37 3.33
N GLY A 481 -1.95 -17.61 3.78
CA GLY A 481 -1.68 -16.28 3.26
C GLY A 481 -0.21 -15.88 3.30
N ILE A 482 0.04 -14.74 2.67
CA ILE A 482 1.34 -14.07 2.56
C ILE A 482 1.08 -12.60 2.87
N ASP A 483 1.78 -12.01 3.84
CA ASP A 483 1.67 -10.58 4.14
C ASP A 483 2.43 -9.69 3.13
N GLN A 484 2.38 -8.37 3.28
CA GLN A 484 3.13 -7.45 2.39
C GLN A 484 4.67 -7.59 2.51
N ALA A 485 5.17 -8.13 3.63
CA ALA A 485 6.58 -8.45 3.82
C ALA A 485 6.95 -9.87 3.33
N GLY A 486 6.01 -10.58 2.69
CA GLY A 486 6.17 -11.94 2.17
C GLY A 486 6.03 -13.06 3.22
N GLN A 487 5.80 -12.73 4.49
CA GLN A 487 5.80 -13.71 5.58
C GLN A 487 4.60 -14.66 5.45
N PRO A 488 4.77 -15.97 5.73
CA PRO A 488 3.66 -16.90 5.80
C PRO A 488 2.68 -16.51 6.91
N VAL A 489 1.39 -16.67 6.64
CA VAL A 489 0.32 -16.54 7.63
C VAL A 489 -0.63 -17.73 7.49
N VAL A 490 -0.92 -18.40 8.61
CA VAL A 490 -1.89 -19.50 8.69
C VAL A 490 -2.99 -19.13 9.65
N GLY A 491 -4.25 -19.41 9.33
CA GLY A 491 -5.32 -19.02 10.23
C GLY A 491 -6.69 -19.57 9.92
N VAL A 492 -7.62 -19.19 10.80
CA VAL A 492 -9.04 -19.51 10.74
C VAL A 492 -9.89 -18.28 11.07
N SER A 493 -11.15 -18.30 10.65
CA SER A 493 -12.17 -17.47 11.31
C SER A 493 -12.41 -17.98 12.74
N GLY A 494 -12.67 -17.06 13.67
CA GLY A 494 -13.02 -17.38 15.06
C GLY A 494 -14.52 -17.64 15.28
N ASP A 495 -15.33 -17.46 14.24
CA ASP A 495 -16.78 -17.66 14.17
C ASP A 495 -17.16 -17.87 12.68
N TYR A 496 -18.44 -18.11 12.39
CA TYR A 496 -18.95 -18.45 11.07
C TYR A 496 -18.93 -17.24 10.12
N VAL A 497 -18.29 -17.38 8.95
CA VAL A 497 -18.14 -16.31 7.96
C VAL A 497 -18.23 -16.83 6.52
N ASP A 498 -18.66 -15.97 5.60
CA ASP A 498 -18.60 -16.22 4.16
C ASP A 498 -17.21 -15.84 3.57
N SER A 499 -16.93 -16.29 2.35
CA SER A 499 -15.61 -16.12 1.73
C SER A 499 -15.31 -14.69 1.27
N VAL A 500 -16.33 -13.85 1.09
CA VAL A 500 -16.20 -12.44 0.68
C VAL A 500 -15.92 -11.57 1.90
N SER A 501 -16.69 -11.72 2.97
CA SER A 501 -16.46 -11.02 4.24
C SER A 501 -15.11 -11.39 4.85
N LEU A 502 -14.73 -12.68 4.79
CA LEU A 502 -13.38 -13.11 5.16
C LEU A 502 -12.30 -12.46 4.28
N GLY A 503 -12.51 -12.40 2.96
CA GLY A 503 -11.58 -11.72 2.04
C GLY A 503 -11.37 -10.24 2.40
N ASN A 504 -12.45 -9.53 2.72
CA ASN A 504 -12.40 -8.12 3.15
C ASN A 504 -11.64 -7.94 4.48
N ALA A 505 -11.88 -8.82 5.46
CA ALA A 505 -11.16 -8.79 6.73
C ALA A 505 -9.67 -9.10 6.57
N LEU A 506 -9.30 -10.12 5.78
CA LEU A 506 -7.91 -10.51 5.52
C LEU A 506 -7.12 -9.45 4.72
N SER A 507 -7.79 -8.74 3.80
CA SER A 507 -7.21 -7.60 3.09
C SER A 507 -6.86 -6.46 4.07
N GLN A 508 -7.75 -6.16 5.02
CA GLN A 508 -7.54 -5.12 6.04
C GLN A 508 -6.53 -5.51 7.13
N VAL A 509 -6.37 -6.80 7.45
CA VAL A 509 -5.23 -7.33 8.23
C VAL A 509 -3.90 -7.18 7.46
N GLY A 510 -3.94 -6.85 6.17
CA GLY A 510 -2.78 -6.52 5.36
C GLY A 510 -2.20 -7.69 4.59
N LEU A 511 -2.93 -8.80 4.40
CA LEU A 511 -2.44 -9.89 3.55
C LEU A 511 -2.33 -9.44 2.09
N ARG A 512 -1.17 -9.72 1.47
CA ARG A 512 -0.91 -9.48 0.05
C ARG A 512 -1.64 -10.51 -0.80
N ASP A 513 -1.56 -11.77 -0.41
CA ASP A 513 -2.36 -12.83 -1.01
C ASP A 513 -2.89 -13.74 0.09
N ALA A 514 -4.11 -14.26 -0.09
CA ALA A 514 -4.70 -15.24 0.79
C ALA A 514 -5.55 -16.22 -0.01
N VAL A 515 -5.52 -17.49 0.37
CA VAL A 515 -6.28 -18.59 -0.26
C VAL A 515 -7.02 -19.39 0.80
N MET A 516 -8.25 -19.81 0.49
CA MET A 516 -9.02 -20.67 1.37
C MET A 516 -8.52 -22.12 1.22
N LEU A 517 -8.32 -22.81 2.33
CA LEU A 517 -7.84 -24.19 2.38
C LEU A 517 -9.02 -25.17 2.47
N ASP A 518 -9.85 -25.04 3.51
CA ASP A 518 -11.12 -25.75 3.68
C ASP A 518 -12.19 -24.86 4.36
N SER A 519 -13.42 -25.40 4.50
CA SER A 519 -14.62 -24.71 4.95
C SER A 519 -15.57 -25.64 5.72
N GLY A 520 -16.05 -25.19 6.87
CA GLY A 520 -16.88 -25.96 7.80
C GLY A 520 -16.06 -26.93 8.65
N ALA A 521 -16.68 -28.04 9.04
CA ALA A 521 -16.23 -28.89 10.17
C ALA A 521 -14.81 -29.50 10.10
N SER A 522 -14.04 -29.38 9.01
CA SER A 522 -12.61 -29.75 9.00
C SER A 522 -11.68 -28.60 9.41
N ALA A 523 -12.11 -27.34 9.26
CA ALA A 523 -11.28 -26.17 9.48
C ALA A 523 -10.67 -26.18 10.88
N SER A 524 -9.35 -26.01 10.97
CA SER A 524 -8.57 -26.36 12.14
C SER A 524 -7.22 -25.65 12.18
N LEU A 525 -7.11 -24.60 13.00
CA LEU A 525 -5.82 -24.05 13.41
C LEU A 525 -5.32 -24.72 14.70
N ALA A 526 -4.04 -25.10 14.72
CA ALA A 526 -3.35 -25.54 15.92
C ALA A 526 -2.08 -24.70 16.18
N TYR A 527 -1.79 -24.47 17.46
CA TYR A 527 -0.64 -23.69 17.94
C TYR A 527 -0.05 -24.36 19.21
N GLU A 528 1.27 -24.46 19.30
CA GLU A 528 2.01 -25.12 20.39
C GLU A 528 1.47 -26.52 20.75
N GLY A 529 0.99 -27.26 19.74
CA GLY A 529 0.43 -28.61 19.89
C GLY A 529 -0.99 -28.69 20.45
N GLN A 530 -1.72 -27.56 20.50
CA GLN A 530 -3.13 -27.49 20.91
C GLN A 530 -4.02 -26.99 19.76
N SER A 531 -5.24 -27.53 19.64
CA SER A 531 -6.26 -26.95 18.75
C SER A 531 -6.71 -25.59 19.29
N LEU A 532 -6.94 -24.62 18.39
CA LEU A 532 -7.51 -23.31 18.71
C LEU A 532 -8.99 -23.18 18.33
N MET A 533 -9.61 -24.25 17.81
CA MET A 533 -11.04 -24.30 17.50
C MET A 533 -11.88 -24.53 18.76
N SER A 534 -13.12 -24.05 18.75
CA SER A 534 -14.11 -24.24 19.82
C SER A 534 -14.79 -25.62 19.80
N TYR A 535 -14.64 -26.35 18.69
CA TYR A 535 -15.12 -27.72 18.46
C TYR A 535 -13.94 -28.66 18.15
N GLU A 536 -14.17 -29.97 18.16
CA GLU A 536 -13.21 -30.94 17.63
C GLU A 536 -13.39 -31.06 16.09
N PRO A 537 -12.39 -30.67 15.28
CA PRO A 537 -12.52 -30.72 13.83
C PRO A 537 -12.52 -32.15 13.28
N ARG A 538 -12.95 -32.32 12.03
CA ARG A 538 -12.80 -33.59 11.31
C ARG A 538 -11.31 -33.82 10.98
N PRO A 539 -10.73 -34.98 11.34
CA PRO A 539 -9.36 -35.35 10.96
C PRO A 539 -9.06 -35.22 9.46
N VAL A 540 -7.86 -34.71 9.12
CA VAL A 540 -7.42 -34.38 7.75
C VAL A 540 -6.12 -35.14 7.38
N PRO A 541 -5.86 -35.41 6.09
CA PRO A 541 -4.65 -36.10 5.64
C PRO A 541 -3.47 -35.16 5.33
N HIS A 542 -3.69 -33.83 5.35
CA HIS A 542 -2.72 -32.83 4.94
C HIS A 542 -2.80 -31.59 5.83
N VAL A 543 -1.65 -31.04 6.21
CA VAL A 543 -1.52 -29.75 6.93
C VAL A 543 -0.45 -28.88 6.29
N VAL A 544 -0.64 -27.57 6.40
CA VAL A 544 0.40 -26.57 6.08
C VAL A 544 0.91 -25.99 7.40
N ALA A 545 2.21 -26.09 7.62
CA ALA A 545 2.84 -25.90 8.91
C ALA A 545 3.92 -24.82 8.90
N LEU A 546 4.08 -24.14 10.03
CA LEU A 546 5.10 -23.14 10.29
C LEU A 546 6.14 -23.71 11.26
N LEU A 547 7.34 -23.97 10.73
CA LEU A 547 8.52 -24.38 11.50
C LEU A 547 9.21 -23.16 12.11
N PRO A 548 9.81 -23.27 13.32
CA PRO A 548 10.60 -22.19 13.90
C PRO A 548 11.74 -21.78 12.97
N PRO A 549 12.17 -20.50 13.02
CA PRO A 549 13.31 -20.05 12.24
C PRO A 549 14.57 -20.85 12.61
N PRO A 550 15.49 -21.11 11.65
CA PRO A 550 16.68 -21.92 11.90
C PRO A 550 17.58 -21.28 12.97
N GLU A 551 18.11 -22.10 13.87
CA GLU A 551 18.99 -21.64 14.96
C GLU A 551 20.24 -20.95 14.40
N VAL A 552 20.27 -19.61 14.51
CA VAL A 552 21.45 -18.81 14.20
C VAL A 552 22.47 -19.04 15.32
N LEU A 553 23.35 -20.03 15.13
CA LEU A 553 24.48 -20.27 16.02
C LEU A 553 25.23 -18.95 16.26
N PRO A 554 25.45 -18.54 17.52
CA PRO A 554 26.04 -17.25 17.82
C PRO A 554 27.45 -17.19 17.24
N ARG A 555 27.71 -16.17 16.40
CA ARG A 555 29.04 -15.94 15.83
C ARG A 555 30.03 -15.76 16.97
N VAL A 556 31.02 -16.67 17.05
CA VAL A 556 32.13 -16.54 17.99
C VAL A 556 32.92 -15.29 17.62
N ASN A 557 32.78 -14.24 18.43
CA ASN A 557 33.54 -13.00 18.28
C ASN A 557 35.01 -13.26 18.64
N LEU A 558 35.79 -13.72 17.67
CA LEU A 558 37.24 -13.63 17.69
C LEU A 558 37.63 -12.14 17.65
N ALA A 559 37.86 -11.56 18.83
CA ALA A 559 38.30 -10.18 18.95
C ALA A 559 39.63 -9.98 18.21
N PRO A 560 39.79 -8.92 17.40
CA PRO A 560 41.04 -8.68 16.68
C PRO A 560 42.15 -8.31 17.66
N SER A 561 43.18 -9.13 17.71
CA SER A 561 44.42 -8.85 18.45
C SER A 561 45.11 -7.61 17.89
N GLN A 562 45.36 -6.61 18.72
CA GLN A 562 46.22 -5.48 18.34
C GLN A 562 47.68 -5.93 18.29
N GLU A 563 48.26 -6.01 17.09
CA GLU A 563 49.70 -5.93 16.89
C GLU A 563 50.06 -4.70 16.05
N SER A 564 51.20 -4.10 16.36
CA SER A 564 51.57 -2.75 15.91
C SER A 564 52.29 -2.72 14.57
N LEU A 565 51.94 -1.75 13.72
CA LEU A 565 52.66 -1.45 12.49
C LEU A 565 54.07 -0.88 12.76
N SER A 566 55.10 -1.73 12.66
CA SER A 566 56.49 -1.28 12.50
C SER A 566 57.36 -2.30 11.74
N GLY A 567 57.58 -2.05 10.44
CA GLY A 567 58.48 -2.86 9.61
C GLY A 567 58.48 -2.42 8.15
N ARG A 568 59.65 -2.24 7.53
CA ARG A 568 59.78 -1.80 6.13
C ARG A 568 60.04 -2.95 5.17
N ALA A 569 59.28 -2.95 4.07
CA ALA A 569 59.66 -3.29 2.69
C ALA A 569 60.73 -4.37 2.39
N ALA A 570 60.36 -5.34 1.55
CA ALA A 570 61.20 -5.85 0.46
C ALA A 570 60.33 -6.41 -0.69
N CYS A 571 60.77 -6.25 -1.94
CA CYS A 571 60.17 -6.93 -3.09
C CYS A 571 60.84 -8.29 -3.32
N ALA A 572 60.07 -9.32 -3.71
CA ALA A 572 60.61 -10.53 -4.33
C ALA A 572 59.58 -11.17 -5.28
N THR A 573 59.89 -11.21 -6.58
CA THR A 573 59.10 -11.90 -7.61
C THR A 573 59.76 -13.23 -8.01
N VAL A 574 59.14 -14.36 -7.66
CA VAL A 574 59.35 -15.69 -8.27
C VAL A 574 57.97 -16.36 -8.29
N SER A 575 57.26 -16.37 -9.41
CA SER A 575 57.27 -17.37 -10.51
C SER A 575 56.45 -18.64 -10.21
N LYS A 576 55.83 -19.22 -11.25
CA LYS A 576 55.05 -20.47 -11.17
C LYS A 576 55.98 -21.66 -11.39
N GLN A 577 55.79 -22.72 -10.62
CA GLN A 577 56.13 -24.09 -11.04
C GLN A 577 55.04 -25.08 -10.60
N SER A 578 55.13 -26.31 -11.10
CA SER A 578 53.97 -27.16 -11.38
C SER A 578 54.23 -28.64 -11.11
N LEU A 579 53.16 -29.45 -11.08
CA LEU A 579 53.15 -30.91 -10.92
C LEU A 579 53.46 -31.34 -9.46
N SER A 580 53.00 -32.49 -8.97
CA SER A 580 52.65 -33.74 -9.69
C SER A 580 51.48 -34.50 -9.06
N GLU A 581 51.01 -35.52 -9.78
CA GLU A 581 49.97 -36.46 -9.36
C GLU A 581 50.51 -37.48 -8.33
N GLN A 582 49.60 -38.09 -7.56
CA GLN A 582 49.73 -39.49 -7.18
C GLN A 582 48.34 -40.15 -7.04
N SER A 583 48.28 -41.46 -7.26
CA SER A 583 47.05 -42.23 -7.52
C SER A 583 46.89 -43.40 -6.53
N LEU A 584 46.06 -44.39 -6.88
CA LEU A 584 45.70 -45.62 -6.13
C LEU A 584 44.55 -45.42 -5.11
N SER A 585 43.60 -46.35 -4.96
CA SER A 585 43.30 -47.57 -5.75
C SER A 585 41.82 -47.98 -5.60
N GLU A 586 41.43 -49.05 -6.31
CA GLU A 586 40.04 -49.40 -6.64
C GLU A 586 39.55 -50.71 -5.98
N GLN A 587 38.22 -50.87 -5.86
CA GLN A 587 37.46 -52.15 -5.83
C GLN A 587 37.51 -53.03 -4.52
N PRO A 588 36.64 -54.06 -4.32
CA PRO A 588 35.16 -53.91 -4.23
C PRO A 588 34.42 -54.90 -3.26
N VAL A 589 33.07 -54.89 -3.29
CA VAL A 589 32.11 -55.99 -2.94
C VAL A 589 32.02 -56.53 -1.50
N SER A 590 30.81 -56.48 -0.90
CA SER A 590 30.07 -57.68 -0.44
C SER A 590 28.63 -57.40 0.08
N GLN A 591 27.66 -58.06 -0.56
CA GLN A 591 26.42 -58.57 0.05
C GLN A 591 26.65 -60.09 0.33
N PRO A 592 25.87 -60.83 1.16
CA PRO A 592 24.39 -60.83 1.16
C PRO A 592 23.66 -61.14 2.50
N SER A 593 22.33 -61.08 2.51
CA SER A 593 21.44 -62.27 2.62
C SER A 593 19.96 -61.89 2.81
N ASP A 594 19.08 -62.84 2.50
CA ASP A 594 17.62 -62.69 2.40
C ASP A 594 16.90 -63.75 3.27
N LYS A 595 15.73 -63.39 3.85
CA LYS A 595 14.66 -64.27 4.38
C LYS A 595 13.60 -63.49 5.19
N GLY A 596 12.32 -63.73 4.88
CA GLY A 596 11.21 -63.46 5.81
C GLY A 596 9.86 -63.28 5.12
N VAL A 597 8.88 -64.15 5.39
CA VAL A 597 7.52 -64.10 4.84
C VAL A 597 6.49 -64.23 5.96
N ASN A 598 5.46 -63.38 5.93
CA ASN A 598 4.05 -63.55 6.33
C ASN A 598 3.39 -62.16 6.19
N VAL A 599 2.17 -61.93 5.68
CA VAL A 599 0.96 -62.75 5.52
C VAL A 599 0.24 -63.05 6.84
N GLU A 600 -0.55 -62.08 7.29
CA GLU A 600 -2.01 -62.22 7.52
C GLU A 600 -2.71 -60.90 7.15
#